data_AF-K5URX1-F1
#
_entry.id   AF-K5URX1-F1
#
_cell.length_a   1.000
_cell.length_b   1.000
_cell.length_c   1.000
_cell.angle_alpha   90.00
_cell.angle_beta   90.00
_cell.angle_gamma   90.00
#
_symmetry.space_group_name_H-M   'P 1'
#
loop_
_entity.id
_entity.type
_entity.pdbx_description
1 polymer ?
#
loop_
_entity_poly.entity_id
_entity_poly.type
_entity_poly.pdbx_seq_one_letter_code
_entity_poly.pdbx_strand_id
1 'polypeptide(L)'
;MTVYYTITFLLLAAEMGTFCVLVAPLPYAVRKRLLRFLSENPLIAKLAYALKITFIFVGVLFVDALQRMWRVTAEADLARNQGGTLHDARAETGFAARKFYAQRNTYLTGFCLFLSLVLTRTFYILLDLVHTQEEYAKLKQDTAKSSRDTIAAGDQSKQVAELKQRLAAAEKKARDYDILKKQAEQNQVEYDRLATEFNSKTGAVSDKRKD
;
A
#
# COMPACT_ATOMS: atom_id res chain seq x y z
N MET A 1 29.74 -35.83 12.98
CA MET A 1 28.32 -35.50 12.72
C MET A 1 27.95 -36.08 11.38
N THR A 2 26.79 -36.70 11.27
CA THR A 2 26.37 -37.34 10.02
C THR A 2 26.14 -36.30 8.93
N VAL A 3 26.52 -36.63 7.70
CA VAL A 3 26.56 -35.72 6.53
C VAL A 3 25.22 -35.00 6.32
N TYR A 4 24.10 -35.71 6.54
CA TYR A 4 22.75 -35.15 6.40
C TYR A 4 22.47 -33.96 7.36
N TYR A 5 22.92 -34.00 8.62
CA TYR A 5 22.71 -32.86 9.53
C TYR A 5 23.58 -31.65 9.18
N THR A 6 24.72 -31.88 8.52
CA THR A 6 25.57 -30.79 8.04
C THR A 6 24.90 -30.07 6.88
N ILE A 7 24.27 -30.84 5.98
CA ILE A 7 23.48 -30.29 4.86
C ILE A 7 22.28 -29.50 5.39
N THR A 8 21.53 -30.02 6.37
CA THR A 8 20.40 -29.27 6.97
C THR A 8 20.86 -28.00 7.68
N PHE A 9 22.04 -28.00 8.30
CA PHE A 9 22.61 -26.80 8.91
C PHE A 9 22.97 -25.73 7.85
N LEU A 10 23.63 -26.12 6.76
CA LEU A 10 23.94 -25.20 5.67
C LEU A 10 22.67 -24.64 5.03
N LEU A 11 21.64 -25.49 4.90
CA LEU A 11 20.35 -25.06 4.40
C LEU A 11 19.69 -24.03 5.34
N LEU A 12 19.65 -24.32 6.64
CA LEU A 12 19.15 -23.39 7.65
C LEU A 12 19.90 -22.05 7.61
N ALA A 13 21.23 -22.07 7.49
CA ALA A 13 22.03 -20.85 7.39
C ALA A 13 21.70 -20.04 6.14
N ALA A 14 21.51 -20.70 4.99
CA ALA A 14 21.10 -20.06 3.75
C ALA A 14 19.67 -19.48 3.84
N GLU A 15 18.74 -20.20 4.47
CA GLU A 15 17.38 -19.73 4.69
C GLU A 15 17.35 -18.52 5.65
N MET A 16 18.15 -18.54 6.72
CA MET A 16 18.29 -17.39 7.63
C MET A 16 18.83 -16.16 6.89
N GLY A 17 19.90 -16.32 6.09
CA GLY A 17 20.44 -15.23 5.29
C GLY A 17 19.40 -14.66 4.32
N THR A 18 18.69 -15.54 3.62
CA THR A 18 17.61 -15.15 2.69
C THR A 18 16.49 -14.43 3.42
N PHE A 19 16.06 -14.94 4.57
CA PHE A 19 15.01 -14.33 5.39
C PHE A 19 15.42 -12.93 5.88
N CYS A 20 16.65 -12.77 6.38
CA CYS A 20 17.17 -11.47 6.79
C CYS A 20 17.18 -10.46 5.63
N VAL A 21 17.63 -10.87 4.43
CA VAL A 21 17.60 -10.02 3.24
C VAL A 21 16.18 -9.64 2.84
N LEU A 22 15.24 -10.58 2.96
CA LEU A 22 13.85 -10.39 2.55
C LEU A 22 13.05 -9.51 3.52
N VAL A 23 13.34 -9.61 4.83
CA VAL A 23 12.69 -8.82 5.90
C VAL A 23 13.35 -7.46 6.11
N ALA A 24 14.61 -7.29 5.70
CA ALA A 24 15.30 -6.01 5.81
C ALA A 24 14.43 -4.87 5.21
N PRO A 25 14.37 -3.69 5.87
CA PRO A 25 13.61 -2.55 5.39
C PRO A 25 14.30 -1.96 4.15
N LEU A 26 14.07 -2.59 2.99
CA LEU A 26 14.61 -2.15 1.72
C LEU A 26 13.71 -1.04 1.13
N PRO A 27 14.29 0.03 0.56
CA PRO A 27 13.53 1.06 -0.12
C PRO A 27 12.73 0.45 -1.28
N TYR A 28 11.52 0.94 -1.50
CA TYR A 28 10.52 0.36 -2.42
C TYR A 28 11.06 0.03 -3.81
N ALA A 29 11.90 0.89 -4.40
CA ALA A 29 12.51 0.66 -5.70
C ALA A 29 13.44 -0.56 -5.72
N VAL A 30 14.21 -0.77 -4.66
CA VAL A 30 15.14 -1.92 -4.53
C VAL A 30 14.35 -3.20 -4.28
N ARG A 31 13.35 -3.15 -3.39
CA ARG A 31 12.44 -4.28 -3.10
C ARG A 31 11.73 -4.75 -4.37
N LYS A 32 11.21 -3.81 -5.15
CA LYS A 32 10.58 -4.07 -6.46
C LYS A 32 11.57 -4.70 -7.43
N ARG A 33 12.79 -4.14 -7.57
CA ARG A 33 13.78 -4.69 -8.50
C ARG A 33 14.24 -6.09 -8.09
N LEU A 34 14.48 -6.34 -6.81
CA LEU A 34 14.83 -7.65 -6.27
C LEU A 34 13.71 -8.67 -6.51
N LEU A 35 12.48 -8.33 -6.13
CA LEU A 35 11.36 -9.25 -6.32
C LEU A 35 11.02 -9.51 -7.77
N ARG A 36 11.09 -8.49 -8.62
CA ARG A 36 10.80 -8.62 -10.04
C ARG A 36 11.88 -9.45 -10.73
N PHE A 37 13.15 -9.27 -10.34
CA PHE A 37 14.23 -10.17 -10.75
C PHE A 37 14.02 -11.59 -10.22
N LEU A 38 13.54 -11.74 -8.97
CA LEU A 38 13.16 -13.03 -8.41
C LEU A 38 11.91 -13.63 -9.07
N SER A 39 10.97 -12.87 -9.62
CA SER A 39 9.74 -13.41 -10.20
C SER A 39 9.85 -13.67 -11.70
N GLU A 40 10.58 -12.82 -12.45
CA GLU A 40 10.71 -12.92 -13.90
C GLU A 40 11.73 -13.98 -14.32
N ASN A 41 12.72 -14.29 -13.47
CA ASN A 41 13.73 -15.26 -13.84
C ASN A 41 13.21 -16.70 -13.62
N PRO A 42 13.08 -17.52 -14.69
CA PRO A 42 12.54 -18.88 -14.62
C PRO A 42 13.33 -19.82 -13.70
N LEU A 43 14.56 -19.43 -13.35
CA LEU A 43 15.36 -20.11 -12.34
C LEU A 43 14.70 -20.07 -10.95
N ILE A 44 14.00 -18.99 -10.59
CA ILE A 44 13.34 -18.90 -9.29
C ILE A 44 12.06 -19.72 -9.23
N ALA A 45 11.32 -19.86 -10.35
CA ALA A 45 10.22 -20.81 -10.39
C ALA A 45 10.72 -22.22 -10.07
N LYS A 46 11.83 -22.64 -10.71
CA LYS A 46 12.51 -23.90 -10.40
C LYS A 46 13.04 -23.95 -8.96
N LEU A 47 13.57 -22.84 -8.44
CA LEU A 47 14.05 -22.73 -7.06
C LEU A 47 12.91 -22.87 -6.04
N ALA A 48 11.75 -22.29 -6.30
CA ALA A 48 10.57 -22.40 -5.45
C ALA A 48 10.05 -23.84 -5.43
N TYR A 49 10.05 -24.53 -6.58
CA TYR A 49 9.78 -25.97 -6.62
C TYR A 49 10.85 -26.77 -5.87
N ALA A 50 12.13 -26.45 -6.03
CA ALA A 50 13.22 -27.10 -5.29
C ALA A 50 13.11 -26.88 -3.78
N LEU A 51 12.72 -25.68 -3.33
CA LEU A 51 12.45 -25.37 -1.92
C LEU A 51 11.26 -26.17 -1.39
N LYS A 52 10.18 -26.34 -2.16
CA LYS A 52 9.05 -27.20 -1.77
C LYS A 52 9.45 -28.67 -1.63
N ILE A 53 10.25 -29.18 -2.57
CA ILE A 53 10.77 -30.57 -2.49
C ILE A 53 11.68 -30.71 -1.27
N THR A 54 12.55 -29.74 -1.04
CA THR A 54 13.47 -29.75 0.10
C THR A 54 12.71 -29.64 1.42
N PHE A 55 11.62 -28.88 1.48
CA PHE A 55 10.74 -28.81 2.65
C PHE A 55 10.17 -30.18 3.02
N ILE A 56 9.69 -30.96 2.05
CA ILE A 56 9.21 -32.32 2.30
C ILE A 56 10.35 -33.20 2.83
N PHE A 57 11.54 -33.09 2.25
CA PHE A 57 12.71 -33.85 2.68
C PHE A 57 13.15 -33.52 4.11
N VAL A 58 13.23 -32.24 4.47
CA VAL A 58 13.51 -31.80 5.84
C VAL A 58 12.37 -32.24 6.78
N GLY A 59 11.13 -32.26 6.29
CA GLY A 59 9.97 -32.83 6.98
C GLY A 59 10.17 -34.28 7.40
N VAL A 60 10.57 -35.12 6.46
CA VAL A 60 10.88 -36.53 6.73
C VAL A 60 12.06 -36.67 7.70
N LEU A 61 13.13 -35.89 7.52
CA LEU A 61 14.28 -35.90 8.43
C LEU A 61 13.92 -35.42 9.84
N PHE A 62 12.97 -34.49 9.97
CA PHE A 62 12.48 -34.03 11.26
C PHE A 62 11.68 -35.14 11.97
N VAL A 63 10.82 -35.84 11.25
CA VAL A 63 10.08 -36.99 11.81
C VAL A 63 11.04 -38.11 12.21
N ASP A 64 12.04 -38.44 11.38
CA ASP A 64 13.10 -39.39 11.74
C ASP A 64 13.88 -38.96 12.99
N ALA A 65 14.28 -37.69 13.05
CA ALA A 65 14.97 -37.13 14.21
C ALA A 65 14.10 -37.16 15.48
N LEU A 66 12.80 -36.88 15.37
CA LEU A 66 11.84 -36.97 16.47
C LEU A 66 11.71 -38.42 16.96
N GLN A 67 11.50 -39.37 16.05
CA GLN A 67 11.40 -40.79 16.39
C GLN A 67 12.67 -41.29 17.08
N ARG A 68 13.85 -40.92 16.56
CA ARG A 68 15.14 -41.24 17.17
C ARG A 68 15.29 -40.58 18.54
N MET A 69 14.89 -39.32 18.69
CA MET A 69 14.96 -38.60 19.98
C MET A 69 14.05 -39.26 21.02
N TRP A 70 12.82 -39.62 20.66
CA TRP A 70 11.90 -40.33 21.55
C TRP A 70 12.44 -41.70 21.94
N ARG A 71 12.98 -42.47 20.99
CA ARG A 71 13.60 -43.76 21.28
C ARG A 71 14.78 -43.64 22.24
N VAL A 72 15.73 -42.73 21.97
CA VAL A 72 16.89 -42.49 22.83
C VAL A 72 16.49 -41.96 24.21
N THR A 73 15.43 -41.16 24.27
CA THR A 73 14.91 -40.66 25.55
C THR A 73 14.26 -41.78 26.37
N ALA A 74 13.46 -42.65 25.74
CA ALA A 74 12.86 -43.81 26.38
C ALA A 74 13.92 -44.83 26.83
N GLU A 75 14.92 -45.12 26.01
CA GLU A 75 16.07 -45.97 26.37
C GLU A 75 16.83 -45.38 27.58
N ALA A 76 17.04 -44.06 27.62
CA ALA A 76 17.70 -43.39 28.73
C ALA A 76 16.85 -43.41 30.02
N ASP A 77 15.54 -43.22 29.93
CA ASP A 77 14.65 -43.23 31.10
C ASP A 77 14.44 -44.65 31.66
N LEU A 78 14.39 -45.67 30.80
CA LEU A 78 14.36 -47.09 31.21
C LEU A 78 15.67 -47.50 31.90
N ALA A 79 16.82 -47.08 31.38
CA ALA A 79 18.12 -47.34 32.00
C ALA A 79 18.26 -46.66 33.37
N ARG A 80 17.62 -45.50 33.58
CA ARG A 80 17.56 -44.83 34.90
C ARG A 80 16.61 -45.53 35.87
N ASN A 81 15.49 -46.08 35.39
CA ASN A 81 14.47 -46.72 36.23
C ASN A 81 14.78 -48.19 36.57
N GLN A 82 15.52 -48.93 35.73
CA GLN A 82 15.93 -50.33 35.96
C GLN A 82 17.23 -50.44 36.81
N GLY A 83 17.38 -49.61 37.84
CA GLY A 83 18.59 -49.61 38.67
C GLY A 83 18.93 -50.99 39.25
N GLY A 84 20.12 -51.50 38.93
CA GLY A 84 20.65 -52.71 39.57
C GLY A 84 22.05 -53.12 39.11
N THR A 85 23.06 -52.79 39.93
CA THR A 85 24.31 -53.57 40.20
C THR A 85 25.67 -53.25 39.54
N LEU A 86 25.84 -52.29 38.63
CA LEU A 86 27.18 -51.71 38.34
C LEU A 86 27.05 -50.34 37.70
N HIS A 87 27.26 -49.30 38.51
CA HIS A 87 27.16 -47.90 38.10
C HIS A 87 28.47 -47.49 37.39
N ASP A 88 28.61 -47.88 36.12
CA ASP A 88 29.70 -47.40 35.29
C ASP A 88 29.41 -45.95 34.88
N ALA A 89 30.09 -44.99 35.50
CA ALA A 89 29.98 -43.57 35.17
C ALA A 89 30.26 -43.28 33.67
N ARG A 90 30.97 -44.19 32.97
CA ARG A 90 31.12 -44.13 31.50
C ARG A 90 29.84 -44.46 30.73
N ALA A 91 29.01 -45.37 31.22
CA ALA A 91 27.74 -45.69 30.57
C ALA A 91 26.75 -44.53 30.68
N GLU A 92 26.62 -43.93 31.87
CA GLU A 92 25.75 -42.75 32.07
C GLU A 92 26.16 -41.54 31.22
N THR A 93 27.46 -41.25 31.15
CA THR A 93 27.99 -40.17 30.30
C THR A 93 27.76 -40.45 28.81
N GLY A 94 27.84 -41.72 28.39
CA GLY A 94 27.51 -42.14 27.02
C GLY A 94 26.02 -41.95 26.66
N PHE A 95 25.10 -42.29 27.57
CA PHE A 95 23.66 -42.08 27.37
C PHE A 95 23.29 -40.59 27.37
N ALA A 96 23.84 -39.82 28.30
CA ALA A 96 23.65 -38.37 28.33
C ALA A 96 24.10 -37.72 27.02
N ALA A 97 25.29 -38.08 26.52
CA ALA A 97 25.80 -37.57 25.24
C ALA A 97 24.86 -37.91 24.07
N ARG A 98 24.38 -39.15 23.97
CA ARG A 98 23.42 -39.57 22.92
C ARG A 98 22.12 -38.77 22.97
N LYS A 99 21.60 -38.49 24.17
CA LYS A 99 20.40 -37.66 24.36
C LYS A 99 20.63 -36.22 23.87
N PHE A 100 21.75 -35.60 24.23
CA PHE A 100 22.09 -34.25 23.75
C PHE A 100 22.24 -34.20 22.23
N TYR A 101 22.86 -35.21 21.62
CA TYR A 101 22.99 -35.28 20.17
C TYR A 101 21.62 -35.42 19.48
N ALA A 102 20.74 -36.28 19.99
CA ALA A 102 19.41 -36.44 19.44
C ALA A 102 18.58 -35.15 19.56
N GLN A 103 18.57 -34.52 20.74
CA GLN A 103 17.86 -33.26 20.99
C GLN A 103 18.31 -32.13 20.05
N ARG A 104 19.63 -31.89 19.97
CA ARG A 104 20.18 -30.84 19.10
C ARG A 104 19.81 -31.07 17.63
N ASN A 105 19.85 -32.32 17.18
CA ASN A 105 19.53 -32.64 15.79
C ASN A 105 18.04 -32.47 15.49
N THR A 106 17.15 -32.79 16.43
CA THR A 106 15.71 -32.50 16.33
C THR A 106 15.44 -31.00 16.31
N TYR A 107 16.11 -30.21 17.15
CA TYR A 107 15.98 -28.76 17.12
C TYR A 107 16.50 -28.17 15.81
N LEU A 108 17.63 -28.66 15.30
CA LEU A 108 18.19 -28.21 14.03
C LEU A 108 17.22 -28.41 12.86
N THR A 109 16.65 -29.61 12.73
CA THR A 109 15.67 -29.92 11.67
C THR A 109 14.34 -29.22 11.89
N GLY A 110 13.92 -29.03 13.15
CA GLY A 110 12.69 -28.31 13.50
C GLY A 110 12.77 -26.81 13.20
N PHE A 111 13.87 -26.15 13.54
CA PHE A 111 14.09 -24.74 13.20
C PHE A 111 14.17 -24.52 11.70
N CYS A 112 14.80 -25.44 10.98
CA CYS A 112 14.85 -25.40 9.52
C CYS A 112 13.44 -25.46 8.93
N LEU A 113 12.61 -26.44 9.30
CA LEU A 113 11.21 -26.50 8.85
C LEU A 113 10.41 -25.24 9.17
N PHE A 114 10.53 -24.74 10.39
CA PHE A 114 9.83 -23.53 10.81
C PHE A 114 10.23 -22.34 9.94
N LEU A 115 11.54 -22.16 9.72
CA LEU A 115 12.06 -21.05 8.96
C LEU A 115 11.72 -21.17 7.47
N SER A 116 11.74 -22.37 6.89
CA SER A 116 11.27 -22.63 5.52
C SER A 116 9.80 -22.20 5.34
N LEU A 117 8.93 -22.50 6.31
CA LEU A 117 7.51 -22.14 6.26
C LEU A 117 7.33 -20.63 6.33
N VAL A 118 7.98 -19.99 7.31
CA VAL A 118 7.94 -18.53 7.48
C VAL A 118 8.46 -17.83 6.23
N LEU A 119 9.62 -18.26 5.70
CA LEU A 119 10.21 -17.70 4.49
C LEU A 119 9.24 -17.79 3.30
N THR A 120 8.63 -18.97 3.09
CA THR A 120 7.65 -19.16 2.01
C THR A 120 6.47 -18.20 2.17
N ARG A 121 5.89 -18.09 3.37
CA ARG A 121 4.75 -17.21 3.63
C ARG A 121 5.13 -15.74 3.45
N THR A 122 6.28 -15.32 4.00
CA THR A 122 6.80 -13.96 3.86
C THR A 122 7.04 -13.61 2.40
N PHE A 123 7.61 -14.52 1.60
CA PHE A 123 7.85 -14.30 0.17
C PHE A 123 6.57 -13.99 -0.60
N TYR A 124 5.51 -14.77 -0.41
CA TYR A 124 4.22 -14.53 -1.07
C TYR A 124 3.56 -13.21 -0.63
N ILE A 125 3.54 -12.92 0.68
CA ILE A 125 3.02 -11.64 1.19
C ILE A 125 3.79 -10.47 0.57
N LEU A 126 5.09 -10.62 0.37
CA LEU A 126 5.94 -9.58 -0.17
C LEU A 126 5.69 -9.34 -1.65
N LEU A 127 5.45 -10.40 -2.43
CA LEU A 127 5.01 -10.30 -3.82
C LEU A 127 3.64 -9.63 -3.93
N ASP A 128 2.66 -10.06 -3.13
CA ASP A 128 1.32 -9.48 -3.13
C ASP A 128 1.39 -7.99 -2.78
N LEU A 129 2.18 -7.61 -1.78
CA LEU A 129 2.38 -6.22 -1.41
C LEU A 129 2.92 -5.38 -2.58
N VAL A 130 3.90 -5.90 -3.34
CA VAL A 130 4.43 -5.19 -4.51
C VAL A 130 3.39 -5.09 -5.62
N HIS A 131 2.66 -6.15 -5.93
CA HIS A 131 1.59 -6.11 -6.92
C HIS A 131 0.49 -5.11 -6.55
N THR A 132 0.04 -5.12 -5.30
CA THR A 132 -0.93 -4.14 -4.80
C THR A 132 -0.37 -2.72 -4.92
N GLN A 133 0.88 -2.48 -4.55
CA GLN A 133 1.50 -1.15 -4.70
C GLN A 133 1.61 -0.71 -6.17
N GLU A 134 1.83 -1.62 -7.11
CA GLU A 134 1.83 -1.31 -8.54
C GLU A 134 0.44 -0.97 -9.07
N GLU A 135 -0.59 -1.71 -8.67
CA GLU A 135 -1.97 -1.40 -9.02
C GLU A 135 -2.37 -0.04 -8.46
N TYR A 136 -2.11 0.24 -7.19
CA TYR A 136 -2.36 1.55 -6.59
C TYR A 136 -1.64 2.68 -7.32
N ALA A 137 -0.38 2.47 -7.73
CA ALA A 137 0.37 3.48 -8.50
C ALA A 137 -0.24 3.72 -9.89
N LYS A 138 -0.70 2.67 -10.58
CA LYS A 138 -1.39 2.76 -11.88
C LYS A 138 -2.73 3.49 -11.72
N LEU A 139 -3.56 3.07 -10.77
CA LEU A 139 -4.84 3.72 -10.46
C LEU A 139 -4.65 5.20 -10.15
N LYS A 140 -3.67 5.56 -9.31
CA LYS A 140 -3.36 6.96 -9.01
C LYS A 140 -2.94 7.75 -10.26
N GLN A 141 -2.15 7.14 -11.14
CA GLN A 141 -1.74 7.77 -12.40
C GLN A 141 -2.92 7.93 -13.36
N ASP A 142 -3.80 6.95 -13.45
CA ASP A 142 -4.98 6.98 -14.31
C ASP A 142 -6.03 7.95 -13.79
N THR A 143 -6.24 8.04 -12.47
CA THR A 143 -7.02 9.12 -11.85
C THR A 143 -6.40 10.48 -12.14
N ALA A 144 -5.09 10.65 -11.97
CA ALA A 144 -4.42 11.93 -12.26
C ALA A 144 -4.51 12.32 -13.75
N LYS A 145 -4.42 11.36 -14.67
CA LYS A 145 -4.63 11.58 -16.11
C LYS A 145 -6.09 11.92 -16.41
N SER A 146 -7.05 11.20 -15.82
CA SER A 146 -8.48 11.47 -15.99
C SER A 146 -8.87 12.84 -15.41
N SER A 147 -8.31 13.24 -14.27
CA SER A 147 -8.46 14.60 -13.72
C SER A 147 -7.79 15.65 -14.61
N ARG A 148 -6.65 15.34 -15.23
CA ARG A 148 -5.97 16.26 -16.14
C ARG A 148 -6.68 16.38 -17.49
N ASP A 149 -7.25 15.30 -18.01
CA ASP A 149 -8.05 15.30 -19.23
C ASP A 149 -9.41 15.97 -19.01
N THR A 150 -10.05 15.81 -17.85
CA THR A 150 -11.27 16.59 -17.51
C THR A 150 -10.98 18.08 -17.32
N ILE A 151 -9.79 18.46 -16.84
CA ILE A 151 -9.37 19.87 -16.74
C ILE A 151 -8.89 20.42 -18.11
N ALA A 152 -8.26 19.60 -18.95
CA ALA A 152 -7.69 20.01 -20.24
C ALA A 152 -8.68 19.92 -21.42
N ALA A 153 -9.67 19.03 -21.36
CA ALA A 153 -10.66 18.83 -22.42
C ALA A 153 -11.78 19.88 -22.33
N GLY A 154 -11.47 21.12 -22.71
CA GLY A 154 -12.40 22.06 -23.35
C GLY A 154 -13.53 22.67 -22.51
N ASP A 155 -13.83 22.17 -21.32
CA ASP A 155 -14.96 22.66 -20.54
C ASP A 155 -14.63 23.98 -19.85
N GLN A 156 -13.43 24.10 -19.28
CA GLN A 156 -13.02 25.32 -18.59
C GLN A 156 -12.79 26.50 -19.56
N SER A 157 -12.25 26.26 -20.76
CA SER A 157 -12.02 27.32 -21.75
C SER A 157 -13.32 27.81 -22.39
N LYS A 158 -14.27 26.90 -22.68
CA LYS A 158 -15.61 27.26 -23.17
C LYS A 158 -16.43 27.97 -22.10
N GLN A 159 -16.42 27.49 -20.86
CA GLN A 159 -17.10 28.14 -19.74
C GLN A 159 -16.50 29.52 -19.46
N VAL A 160 -15.18 29.69 -19.51
CA VAL A 160 -14.53 31.01 -19.35
C VAL A 160 -14.89 31.94 -20.52
N ALA A 161 -14.96 31.46 -21.75
CA ALA A 161 -15.37 32.26 -22.90
C ALA A 161 -16.85 32.69 -22.80
N GLU A 162 -17.74 31.77 -22.45
CA GLU A 162 -19.17 32.04 -22.26
C GLU A 162 -19.41 33.00 -21.09
N LEU A 163 -18.73 32.79 -19.95
CA LEU A 163 -18.81 33.69 -18.80
C LEU A 163 -18.34 35.10 -19.15
N LYS A 164 -17.23 35.25 -19.90
CA LYS A 164 -16.77 36.56 -20.39
C LYS A 164 -17.79 37.23 -21.31
N GLN A 165 -18.43 36.47 -22.19
CA GLN A 165 -19.46 37.01 -23.08
C GLN A 165 -20.72 37.46 -22.31
N ARG A 166 -21.15 36.68 -21.32
CA ARG A 166 -22.26 37.05 -20.42
C ARG A 166 -21.93 38.29 -19.60
N LEU A 167 -20.70 38.41 -19.11
CA LEU A 167 -20.24 39.56 -18.32
C LEU A 167 -20.22 40.84 -19.17
N ALA A 168 -19.69 40.77 -20.40
CA ALA A 168 -19.72 41.89 -21.35
C ALA A 168 -21.15 42.30 -21.76
N ALA A 169 -22.07 41.33 -21.89
CA ALA A 169 -23.47 41.60 -22.17
C ALA A 169 -24.19 42.27 -20.99
N ALA A 170 -23.88 41.84 -19.75
CA ALA A 170 -24.41 42.46 -18.53
C ALA A 170 -23.90 43.91 -18.36
N GLU A 171 -22.61 44.16 -18.63
CA GLU A 171 -22.02 45.51 -18.58
C GLU A 171 -22.60 46.45 -19.66
N LYS A 172 -22.91 45.93 -20.86
CA LYS A 172 -23.62 46.72 -21.88
C LYS A 172 -25.01 47.11 -21.40
N LYS A 173 -25.79 46.16 -20.86
CA LYS A 173 -27.12 46.45 -20.30
C LYS A 173 -27.03 47.48 -19.16
N ALA A 174 -26.05 47.37 -18.27
CA ALA A 174 -25.85 48.36 -17.21
C ALA A 174 -25.60 49.77 -17.76
N ARG A 175 -24.76 49.91 -18.79
CA ARG A 175 -24.55 51.19 -19.48
C ARG A 175 -25.81 51.73 -20.14
N ASP A 176 -26.58 50.86 -20.80
CA ASP A 176 -27.84 51.26 -21.42
C ASP A 176 -28.86 51.73 -20.36
N TYR A 177 -28.91 51.07 -19.21
CA TYR A 177 -29.72 51.51 -18.06
C TYR A 177 -29.29 52.89 -17.53
N ASP A 178 -27.99 53.15 -17.40
CA ASP A 178 -27.48 54.45 -16.97
C ASP A 178 -27.80 55.56 -17.98
N ILE A 179 -27.74 55.26 -19.28
CA ILE A 179 -28.12 56.19 -20.35
C ILE A 179 -29.62 56.46 -20.30
N LEU A 180 -30.45 55.42 -20.19
CA LEU A 180 -31.91 55.55 -20.05
C LEU A 180 -32.30 56.38 -18.82
N LYS A 181 -31.60 56.18 -17.69
CA LYS A 181 -31.83 56.96 -16.48
C LYS A 181 -31.52 58.44 -16.72
N LYS A 182 -30.37 58.75 -17.34
CA LYS A 182 -30.02 60.14 -17.69
C LYS A 182 -31.02 60.76 -18.67
N GLN A 183 -31.48 60.01 -19.67
CA GLN A 183 -32.50 60.48 -20.61
C GLN A 183 -33.84 60.73 -19.92
N ALA A 184 -34.25 59.87 -19.01
CA ALA A 184 -35.48 60.06 -18.23
C ALA A 184 -35.39 61.29 -17.32
N GLU A 185 -34.25 61.51 -16.64
CA GLU A 185 -33.99 62.70 -15.83
C GLU A 185 -34.02 63.98 -16.69
N GLN A 186 -33.37 63.98 -17.85
CA GLN A 186 -33.40 65.11 -18.79
C GLN A 186 -34.81 65.40 -19.32
N ASN A 187 -35.56 64.36 -19.71
CA ASN A 187 -36.93 64.52 -20.16
C ASN A 187 -37.82 65.07 -19.04
N GLN A 188 -37.67 64.59 -17.80
CA GLN A 188 -38.42 65.10 -16.65
C GLN A 188 -38.16 66.60 -16.44
N VAL A 189 -36.89 67.03 -16.50
CA VAL A 189 -36.52 68.45 -16.39
C VAL A 189 -37.16 69.29 -17.50
N GLU A 190 -37.18 68.80 -18.75
CA GLU A 190 -37.84 69.51 -19.85
C GLU A 190 -39.36 69.54 -19.69
N TYR A 191 -40.00 68.46 -19.21
CA TYR A 191 -41.43 68.48 -18.87
C TYR A 191 -41.75 69.50 -17.77
N ASP A 192 -40.94 69.57 -16.71
CA ASP A 192 -41.10 70.55 -15.63
C ASP A 192 -40.93 71.99 -16.13
N ARG A 193 -39.97 72.21 -17.04
CA ARG A 193 -39.74 73.50 -17.71
C ARG A 193 -40.92 73.89 -18.60
N LEU A 194 -41.40 72.99 -19.46
CA LEU A 194 -42.56 73.22 -20.32
C LEU A 194 -43.83 73.46 -19.49
N ALA A 195 -44.03 72.72 -18.41
CA ALA A 195 -45.15 72.93 -17.50
C ALA A 195 -45.08 74.32 -16.85
N THR A 196 -43.88 74.75 -16.43
CA THR A 196 -43.66 76.10 -15.89
C THR A 196 -43.95 77.18 -16.94
N GLU A 197 -43.47 77.00 -18.17
CA GLU A 197 -43.72 77.91 -19.29
C GLU A 197 -45.21 77.96 -19.66
N PHE A 198 -45.89 76.81 -19.71
CA PHE A 198 -47.32 76.71 -20.00
C PHE A 198 -48.16 77.37 -18.90
N ASN A 199 -47.82 77.15 -17.62
CA ASN A 199 -48.46 77.83 -16.49
C ASN A 199 -48.25 79.35 -16.55
N SER A 200 -47.06 79.81 -16.98
CA SER A 200 -46.76 81.23 -17.14
C SER A 200 -47.54 81.88 -18.30
N LYS A 201 -47.75 81.17 -19.42
CA LYS A 201 -48.46 81.68 -20.61
C LYS A 201 -49.98 81.60 -20.49
N THR A 202 -50.50 80.62 -19.76
CA THR A 202 -51.96 80.36 -19.65
C THR A 202 -52.59 81.09 -18.44
N GLY A 203 -51.79 81.80 -17.64
CA GLY A 203 -52.28 82.65 -16.54
C GLY A 203 -52.87 81.88 -15.35
N ALA A 204 -52.73 80.55 -15.31
CA ALA A 204 -53.18 79.72 -14.20
C ALA A 204 -52.13 79.69 -13.08
N VAL A 205 -51.86 80.84 -12.47
CA VAL A 205 -51.10 80.92 -11.22
C VAL A 205 -52.07 80.62 -10.08
N SER A 206 -52.23 79.35 -9.69
CA SER A 206 -52.90 79.00 -8.44
C SER A 206 -51.98 79.38 -7.28
N ASP A 207 -52.33 80.48 -6.61
CA ASP A 207 -51.68 80.94 -5.39
C ASP A 207 -52.24 80.13 -4.21
N LYS A 208 -51.58 79.01 -3.86
CA LYS A 208 -51.97 78.13 -2.74
C LYS A 208 -51.94 78.81 -1.35
N ARG A 209 -51.68 80.11 -1.27
CA ARG A 209 -51.84 80.91 -0.05
C ARG A 209 -53.21 81.60 0.05
N LYS A 210 -54.07 81.47 -0.97
CA LYS A 210 -55.42 82.05 -1.01
C LYS A 210 -56.56 81.09 -1.36
N ASP A 211 -56.29 79.80 -1.58
CA ASP A 211 -57.31 78.73 -1.63
C ASP A 211 -57.28 77.88 -0.35
#